data_AF-A0A2P7EFB3-F1
#
_entry.id   AF-A0A2P7EFB3-F1
#
_cell.length_a   1.000
_cell.length_b   1.000
_cell.length_c   1.000
_cell.angle_alpha   90.00
_cell.angle_beta   90.00
_cell.angle_gamma   90.00
#
_symmetry.space_group_name_H-M   'P 1'
#
loop_
_entity.id
_entity.type
_entity.pdbx_description
1 polymer ?
#
loop_
_entity_poly.entity_id
_entity_poly.type
_entity_poly.pdbx_seq_one_letter_code
_entity_poly.pdbx_strand_id
1 'polypeptide(L)' 'SHMERFRVEVGWRDRIKPGHIVGAIANETGLDGKKIGRINIFDDHSTIDLPKGMPPELMRTLSQVKVMQKELQITRLAVG' A
#
# COMPACT_ATOMS: atom_id res chain seq x y z
N SER A 1 -4.31 4.06 18.17
CA SER A 1 -3.97 4.36 16.76
C SER A 1 -4.73 3.39 15.85
N HIS A 2 -5.63 3.90 15.00
CA HIS A 2 -6.54 3.11 14.13
C HIS A 2 -5.94 2.75 12.76
N MET A 3 -4.69 3.11 12.49
CA MET A 3 -3.98 2.84 11.24
C MET A 3 -2.67 2.08 11.50
N GLU A 4 -2.29 1.20 10.59
CA GLU A 4 -1.01 0.50 10.49
C GLU A 4 -0.24 1.02 9.29
N ARG A 5 1.07 1.21 9.45
CA ARG A 5 1.94 1.64 8.36
C ARG A 5 2.53 0.44 7.63
N PHE A 6 2.54 0.51 6.32
CA PHE A 6 3.13 -0.48 5.44
C PHE A 6 4.16 0.17 4.54
N ARG A 7 5.20 -0.56 4.18
CA ARG A 7 6.19 -0.21 3.16
C ARG A 7 5.90 -1.00 1.89
N VAL A 8 6.11 -0.38 0.74
CA VAL A 8 5.98 -1.00 -0.59
C VAL A 8 7.23 -0.68 -1.40
N GLU A 9 7.79 -1.64 -2.15
CA GLU A 9 9.05 -1.49 -2.91
C GLU A 9 8.84 -0.83 -4.29
N VAL A 10 8.08 0.26 -4.28
CA VAL A 10 7.84 1.14 -5.42
C VAL A 10 8.06 2.59 -5.00
N GLY A 11 8.83 3.34 -5.78
CA GLY A 11 9.21 4.73 -5.47
C GLY A 11 9.21 5.64 -6.69
N TRP A 12 9.68 6.88 -6.54
CA TRP A 12 9.76 7.86 -7.63
C TRP A 12 10.50 7.34 -8.86
N ARG A 13 11.52 6.49 -8.67
CA ARG A 13 12.26 5.85 -9.77
C ARG A 13 11.39 4.95 -10.64
N ASP A 14 10.32 4.37 -10.08
CA ASP A 14 9.33 3.59 -10.81
C ASP A 14 8.25 4.46 -11.47
N ARG A 15 8.39 5.81 -11.42
CA ARG A 15 7.43 6.80 -11.95
C ARG A 15 6.00 6.65 -11.39
N ILE A 16 5.89 6.09 -10.19
CA ILE A 16 4.61 5.97 -9.50
C ILE A 16 4.16 7.30 -8.91
N LYS A 17 2.84 7.46 -8.82
CA LYS A 17 2.17 8.59 -8.16
C LYS A 17 1.27 8.03 -7.07
N PRO A 18 0.86 8.84 -6.06
CA PRO A 18 -0.01 8.36 -4.99
C PRO A 18 -1.31 7.72 -5.52
N GLY A 19 -1.90 8.30 -6.57
CA GLY A 19 -3.09 7.76 -7.22
C GLY A 19 -2.91 6.37 -7.82
N HIS A 20 -1.71 5.99 -8.26
CA HIS A 20 -1.44 4.62 -8.75
C HIS A 20 -1.50 3.61 -7.62
N ILE A 21 -0.93 3.94 -6.45
CA ILE A 21 -0.95 3.08 -5.27
C ILE A 21 -2.38 2.96 -4.74
N VAL A 22 -3.10 4.08 -4.60
CA VAL A 22 -4.51 4.11 -4.16
C VAL A 22 -5.36 3.26 -5.10
N GLY A 23 -5.25 3.47 -6.41
CA GLY A 23 -6.03 2.74 -7.40
C GLY A 23 -5.76 1.24 -7.38
N ALA A 24 -4.48 0.83 -7.32
CA ALA A 24 -4.14 -0.58 -7.28
C ALA A 24 -4.63 -1.28 -6.00
N ILE A 25 -4.45 -0.64 -4.84
CA ILE A 25 -4.96 -1.20 -3.58
C ILE A 25 -6.48 -1.25 -3.61
N ALA A 26 -7.16 -0.15 -3.95
CA ALA A 26 -8.61 -0.10 -3.97
C ALA A 26 -9.23 -1.11 -4.95
N ASN A 27 -8.66 -1.24 -6.15
CA ASN A 27 -9.14 -2.19 -7.15
C ASN A 27 -8.97 -3.65 -6.71
N GLU A 28 -7.83 -3.99 -6.12
CA GLU A 28 -7.54 -5.39 -5.77
C GLU A 28 -8.20 -5.80 -4.45
N THR A 29 -8.32 -4.87 -3.49
CA THR A 29 -8.83 -5.16 -2.14
C THR A 29 -10.30 -4.81 -1.95
N GLY A 30 -10.89 -4.03 -2.86
CA GLY A 30 -12.21 -3.41 -2.67
C GLY A 30 -12.24 -2.35 -1.56
N LEU A 31 -11.08 -1.96 -1.02
CA LEU A 31 -10.98 -0.93 0.01
C LEU A 31 -11.28 0.44 -0.61
N ASP A 32 -12.20 1.19 -0.01
CA ASP A 32 -12.42 2.59 -0.41
C ASP A 32 -11.10 3.38 -0.25
N GLY A 33 -10.69 4.08 -1.31
CA GLY A 33 -9.50 4.94 -1.29
C GLY A 33 -9.52 5.97 -0.16
N LYS A 34 -10.70 6.37 0.34
CA LYS A 34 -10.84 7.23 1.53
C LYS A 34 -10.36 6.60 2.83
N LYS A 35 -10.30 5.27 2.89
CA LYS A 35 -9.76 4.53 4.03
C LYS A 35 -8.24 4.38 3.98
N ILE A 36 -7.63 4.65 2.82
CA ILE A 36 -6.18 4.74 2.69
C ILE A 36 -5.75 6.10 3.26
N GLY A 37 -4.88 6.06 4.25
CA GLY A 37 -4.39 7.22 4.96
C GLY A 37 -3.25 7.90 4.22
N ARG A 38 -2.24 8.33 4.98
CA ARG A 38 -1.09 9.05 4.45
C ARG A 38 -0.25 8.15 3.54
N ILE A 39 0.14 8.69 2.40
CA ILE A 39 1.08 8.07 1.45
C ILE A 39 2.31 8.97 1.37
N ASN A 40 3.49 8.40 1.66
CA ASN A 40 4.77 9.07 1.40
C ASN A 40 5.52 8.24 0.37
N ILE A 41 6.00 8.89 -0.69
CA ILE A 41 6.77 8.25 -1.77
C ILE A 41 8.23 8.70 -1.64
N PHE A 42 9.13 7.73 -1.57
CA PHE A 42 10.58 7.90 -1.57
C PHE A 42 11.15 7.46 -2.93
N ASP A 43 12.46 7.53 -3.10
CA ASP A 43 13.10 7.24 -4.38
C ASP A 43 12.88 5.79 -4.85
N ASP A 44 13.00 4.83 -3.93
CA ASP A 44 12.97 3.38 -4.18
C ASP A 44 11.78 2.66 -3.56
N HIS A 45 11.14 3.26 -2.57
CA HIS A 45 10.01 2.68 -1.85
C HIS A 45 8.95 3.73 -1.51
N SER A 46 7.80 3.29 -1.01
CA SER A 46 6.76 4.16 -0.47
C SER A 46 6.26 3.61 0.85
N THR A 47 5.68 4.49 1.67
CA THR A 47 4.96 4.09 2.88
C THR A 47 3.51 4.50 2.79
N ILE A 48 2.62 3.63 3.23
CA ILE A 48 1.18 3.85 3.23
C ILE A 48 0.60 3.54 4.61
N ASP A 49 -0.32 4.37 5.08
CA ASP A 49 -1.10 4.07 6.28
C ASP A 49 -2.44 3.43 5.86
N LEU A 50 -2.73 2.24 6.36
CA LEU A 50 -3.97 1.49 6.10
C LEU A 50 -4.71 1.22 7.42
N PRO A 51 -6.04 0.98 7.40
CA PRO A 51 -6.81 0.72 8.62
C PRO A 51 -6.32 -0.51 9.37
N LYS A 52 -6.28 -0.46 10.70
CA LYS A 52 -6.05 -1.65 11.52
C LYS A 52 -7.25 -2.59 11.46
N GLY A 53 -6.99 -3.88 11.67
CA GLY A 53 -8.04 -4.91 11.73
C GLY A 53 -8.59 -5.30 10.36
N MET A 54 -7.81 -5.09 9.30
CA MET A 54 -8.13 -5.62 7.97
C MET A 54 -8.24 -7.16 8.04
N PRO A 55 -9.20 -7.78 7.31
CA PRO A 55 -9.32 -9.23 7.24
C PRO A 55 -8.01 -9.88 6.77
N PRO A 56 -7.65 -11.08 7.27
CA PRO A 56 -6.45 -11.79 6.82
C PRO A 56 -6.41 -12.02 5.31
N GLU A 57 -7.57 -12.16 4.67
CA GLU A 57 -7.71 -12.26 3.21
C GLU A 57 -7.21 -11.00 2.52
N LEU A 58 -7.52 -9.82 3.06
CA LEU A 58 -7.06 -8.55 2.52
C LEU A 58 -5.54 -8.44 2.56
N MET A 59 -4.93 -8.91 3.64
CA MET A 59 -3.47 -8.96 3.77
C MET A 59 -2.83 -9.88 2.74
N ARG A 60 -3.48 -11.02 2.43
CA ARG A 60 -3.03 -11.93 1.36
C ARG A 60 -3.14 -11.26 0.00
N THR A 61 -4.27 -10.61 -0.28
CA THR A 61 -4.47 -9.86 -1.53
C THR A 61 -3.43 -8.75 -1.69
N LEU A 62 -3.22 -7.94 -0.65
CA LEU A 62 -2.22 -6.87 -0.63
C LEU A 62 -0.81 -7.38 -0.97
N SER A 63 -0.45 -8.58 -0.50
CA SER A 63 0.83 -9.23 -0.79
C SER A 63 0.99 -9.64 -2.26
N GLN A 64 -0.12 -9.76 -3.00
CA GLN A 64 -0.16 -10.13 -4.41
C GLN A 64 -0.43 -8.94 -5.35
N VAL A 65 -0.70 -7.74 -4.81
CA VAL A 65 -0.97 -6.55 -5.61
C VAL A 65 0.21 -6.22 -6.51
N LYS A 66 -0.08 -5.88 -7.76
CA LYS A 66 0.89 -5.38 -8.73
C LYS A 66 0.58 -3.95 -9.12
N VAL A 67 1.59 -3.10 -9.13
CA VAL A 67 1.53 -1.71 -9.61
C VAL A 67 2.47 -1.58 -10.80
N MET A 68 1.94 -1.16 -11.95
CA MET A 68 2.72 -0.93 -13.17
C MET A 68 3.61 -2.14 -13.55
N GLN A 69 3.06 -3.35 -13.52
CA GLN A 69 3.73 -4.64 -13.81
C GLN A 69 4.80 -5.08 -12.78
N LYS A 70 4.97 -4.33 -11.68
CA LYS A 70 5.87 -4.69 -10.57
C LYS A 70 5.04 -5.12 -9.35
N GLU A 71 5.49 -6.15 -8.64
CA GLU A 71 4.87 -6.53 -7.38
C GLU A 71 5.08 -5.43 -6.35
N LEU A 72 4.02 -5.10 -5.62
CA LEU A 72 4.03 -4.04 -4.63
C LEU A 72 4.98 -4.35 -3.47
N GLN A 73 5.22 -5.66 -3.21
CA GLN A 73 6.10 -6.17 -2.15
C GLN A 73 5.82 -5.45 -0.82
N ILE A 74 4.59 -5.60 -0.34
CA ILE A 74 4.12 -4.90 0.84
C ILE A 74 4.61 -5.57 2.12
N THR A 75 5.23 -4.78 3.01
CA THR A 75 5.69 -5.24 4.31
C THR A 75 5.09 -4.36 5.40
N ARG A 76 4.58 -4.98 6.46
CA ARG A 76 4.10 -4.24 7.63
C ARG A 76 5.29 -3.60 8.35
N LEU A 77 5.29 -2.28 8.45
CA LEU A 77 6.23 -1.56 9.31
C LEU A 77 5.66 -1.58 10.74
N ALA A 78 6.05 -2.59 11.51
CA ALA A 78 5.72 -2.63 12.93
C ALA A 78 6.32 -1.38 13.59
N VAL A 79 5.46 -0.49 14.09
CA VAL A 79 5.89 0.51 15.08
C VAL A 79 6.07 -0.28 16.36
N GLY A 80 7.33 -0.46 16.77
CA GLY A 80 7.68 -1.08 18.05
C GLY A 80 7.06 -0.35 19.23
#